data_AF-A0A5R9FBF1-F1
#
_entry.id   AF-A0A5R9FBF1-F1
#
_cell.length_a   1.000
_cell.length_b   1.000
_cell.length_c   1.000
_cell.angle_alpha   90.00
_cell.angle_beta   90.00
_cell.angle_gamma   90.00
#
_symmetry.space_group_name_H-M   'P 1'
#
loop_
_entity.id
_entity.type
_entity.pdbx_description
1 polymer ?
#
loop_
_entity_poly.entity_id
_entity_poly.type
_entity_poly.pdbx_seq_one_letter_code
_entity_poly.pdbx_strand_id
1 'polypeptide(L)' 'MSCARTPTASVDTDGWTVATVPIESVGHAHAEFLGLGTGIEVLEPAELRERIAATVAALARTYA' A
#
# COMPACT_ATOMS: atom_id res chain seq x y z
N MET A 1 23.87 16.69 -6.51
CA MET A 1 23.53 16.53 -5.09
C MET A 1 22.04 16.31 -5.00
N SER A 2 21.61 15.09 -4.69
CA SER A 2 20.20 14.70 -4.59
C SER A 2 19.61 15.24 -3.29
N CYS A 3 18.46 15.92 -3.39
CA CYS A 3 17.69 16.40 -2.25
C CYS A 3 16.95 15.21 -1.63
N ALA A 4 17.31 14.82 -0.40
CA ALA A 4 16.58 13.82 0.36
C ALA A 4 15.23 14.41 0.79
N ARG A 5 14.14 13.97 0.14
CA ARG A 5 12.78 14.29 0.55
C ARG A 5 12.48 13.47 1.81
N THR A 6 12.37 14.15 2.96
CA THR A 6 11.90 13.53 4.19
C THR A 6 10.41 13.23 4.03
N PRO A 7 9.96 11.97 4.13
CA PRO A 7 8.52 11.67 4.09
C PRO A 7 7.88 12.23 5.37
N THR A 8 6.89 13.12 5.20
CA THR A 8 6.12 13.68 6.30
C THR A 8 5.09 12.65 6.75
N ALA A 9 5.42 11.89 7.78
CA ALA A 9 4.50 10.97 8.44
C ALA A 9 3.52 11.77 9.30
N SER A 10 2.27 11.94 8.87
CA SER A 10 1.19 12.46 9.73
C SER A 10 0.44 11.29 10.35
N VAL A 11 0.29 11.31 11.68
CA VAL A 11 -0.55 10.36 12.39
C VAL A 11 -2.00 10.80 12.23
N ASP A 12 -2.82 9.94 11.66
CA ASP A 12 -4.27 10.10 11.59
C ASP A 12 -4.91 9.77 12.95
N THR A 13 -6.14 10.24 13.16
CA THR A 13 -6.92 10.11 14.40
C THR A 13 -7.10 8.64 14.83
N ASP A 14 -7.06 7.73 13.86
CA ASP A 14 -7.19 6.29 14.07
C ASP A 14 -5.85 5.58 14.34
N GLY A 15 -4.77 6.33 14.58
CA GLY A 15 -3.44 5.78 14.89
C GLY A 15 -2.64 5.32 13.66
N TRP A 16 -3.13 5.61 12.45
CA TRP A 16 -2.46 5.29 11.20
C TRP A 16 -1.39 6.32 10.86
N THR A 17 -0.26 5.88 10.32
CA THR A 17 0.75 6.78 9.77
C THR A 17 0.62 6.84 8.26
N VAL A 18 0.34 8.01 7.70
CA VAL A 18 0.37 8.22 6.25
C VAL A 18 1.80 8.49 5.81
N ALA A 19 2.35 7.66 4.93
CA ALA A 19 3.69 7.82 4.40
C ALA A 19 3.72 7.65 2.88
N THR A 20 4.56 8.45 2.22
CA THR A 20 4.88 8.26 0.80
C THR A 20 6.11 7.37 0.68
N VAL A 21 5.94 6.18 0.13
CA VAL A 21 7.02 5.21 -0.07
C VAL A 21 7.34 5.15 -1.57
N PRO A 22 8.61 5.28 -1.99
CA PRO A 22 8.98 5.07 -3.38
C PRO A 22 8.78 3.59 -3.74
N ILE A 23 8.20 3.33 -4.91
CA ILE A 23 8.03 1.98 -5.44
C ILE A 23 8.85 1.82 -6.73
N GLU A 24 9.49 0.67 -6.90
CA GLU A 24 10.22 0.32 -8.12
C GLU A 24 9.25 0.01 -9.25
N SER A 25 8.13 -0.63 -8.92
CA SER A 25 7.02 -0.89 -9.85
C SER A 25 5.73 -1.24 -9.10
N VAL A 26 4.58 -1.03 -9.76
CA VAL A 26 3.27 -1.46 -9.22
C VAL A 26 3.22 -2.96 -8.97
N GLY A 27 3.86 -3.77 -9.83
CA GLY A 27 3.88 -5.23 -9.66
C GLY A 27 4.67 -5.70 -8.44
N HIS A 28 5.82 -5.07 -8.17
CA HIS A 28 6.63 -5.37 -6.99
C HIS A 28 5.90 -4.93 -5.71
N ALA A 29 5.43 -3.68 -5.68
CA ALA A 29 4.69 -3.13 -4.54
C ALA A 29 3.43 -3.94 -4.24
N HIS A 30 2.74 -4.46 -5.26
CA HIS A 30 1.58 -5.33 -5.07
C HIS A 30 1.91 -6.59 -4.27
N ALA A 31 3.01 -7.28 -4.59
CA ALA A 31 3.41 -8.49 -3.87
C ALA A 31 3.84 -8.19 -2.43
N GLU A 32 4.60 -7.11 -2.23
CA GLU A 32 5.09 -6.70 -0.92
C GLU A 32 3.94 -6.27 0.00
N PHE A 33 3.07 -5.36 -0.46
CA PHE A 33 1.99 -4.82 0.36
C PHE A 33 0.89 -5.84 0.64
N LEU A 34 0.62 -6.76 -0.29
CA LEU A 34 -0.32 -7.84 -0.03
C LEU A 34 0.18 -8.76 1.12
N GLY A 35 1.49 -8.92 1.26
CA GLY A 35 2.09 -9.68 2.37
C GLY A 35 1.90 -9.04 3.75
N LEU A 36 1.68 -7.72 3.81
CA LEU A 36 1.39 -7.00 5.06
C LEU A 36 -0.09 -7.13 5.49
N GLY A 37 -0.97 -7.61 4.61
CA GLY A 37 -2.38 -7.80 4.90
C GLY A 37 -3.07 -6.50 5.30
N THR A 38 -3.84 -6.54 6.40
CA THR A 38 -4.61 -5.39 6.91
C THR A 38 -3.77 -4.39 7.71
N GLY A 39 -2.45 -4.57 7.78
CA GLY A 39 -1.53 -3.62 8.44
C GLY A 39 -1.17 -2.41 7.58
N ILE A 40 -1.65 -2.35 6.33
CA ILE A 40 -1.43 -1.26 5.39
C ILE A 40 -2.69 -1.00 4.56
N GLU A 41 -2.93 0.27 4.23
CA GLU A 41 -3.87 0.67 3.18
C GLU A 41 -3.12 1.48 2.10
N VAL A 42 -3.32 1.11 0.84
CA VAL A 42 -2.79 1.89 -0.29
C VAL A 42 -3.79 2.97 -0.68
N LEU A 43 -3.38 4.23 -0.56
CA LEU A 43 -4.16 5.38 -1.00
C LEU A 43 -3.92 5.68 -2.48
N GLU A 44 -2.65 5.75 -2.88
CA GLU A 44 -2.20 6.01 -4.25
C GLU A 44 -0.94 5.18 -4.56
N PRO A 45 -0.67 4.83 -5.83
CA PRO A 45 -1.49 5.11 -7.01
C PRO A 45 -2.75 4.23 -7.07
N ALA A 46 -3.82 4.74 -7.71
CA ALA A 46 -5.10 4.05 -7.82
C ALA A 46 -4.98 2.64 -8.44
N GLU A 47 -4.13 2.48 -9.46
CA GLU A 47 -3.86 1.18 -10.08
C GLU A 47 -3.37 0.13 -9.07
N LEU A 48 -2.48 0.51 -8.15
CA LEU A 48 -1.98 -0.40 -7.12
C LEU A 48 -3.08 -0.79 -6.14
N ARG A 49 -3.88 0.19 -5.69
CA ARG A 49 -5.02 -0.03 -4.80
C ARG A 49 -6.03 -1.00 -5.42
N GLU A 50 -6.38 -0.81 -6.69
CA GLU A 50 -7.31 -1.67 -7.43
C GLU A 50 -6.78 -3.11 -7.53
N ARG A 51 -5.50 -3.29 -7.84
CA ARG A 51 -4.87 -4.62 -7.92
C ARG A 51 -4.90 -5.35 -6.58
N ILE A 52 -4.59 -4.67 -5.47
CA ILE A 52 -4.66 -5.28 -4.13
C ILE A 52 -6.11 -5.68 -3.82
N ALA A 53 -7.07 -4.78 -4.02
CA ALA A 53 -8.49 -5.06 -3.76
C ALA A 53 -9.01 -6.25 -4.57
N ALA A 54 -8.65 -6.35 -5.86
CA ALA A 54 -9.02 -7.47 -6.71
C ALA A 54 -8.44 -8.80 -6.20
N THR A 55 -7.17 -8.81 -5.78
CA THR A 55 -6.52 -10.01 -5.23
C THR A 55 -7.14 -10.44 -3.90
N VAL A 56 -7.37 -9.51 -2.98
CA VAL A 56 -8.03 -9.78 -1.69
C VAL A 56 -9.43 -10.34 -1.91
N ALA A 57 -10.20 -9.77 -2.84
CA ALA A 57 -11.53 -10.28 -3.19
C ALA A 57 -11.47 -11.71 -3.77
N ALA A 58 -10.44 -12.03 -4.57
CA ALA A 58 -10.24 -13.38 -5.07
C ALA A 58 -9.90 -14.37 -3.94
N LEU A 59 -8.99 -14.00 -3.04
CA LEU A 59 -8.63 -14.80 -1.87
C LEU A 59 -9.85 -15.05 -0.96
N ALA A 60 -10.62 -14.01 -0.68
CA ALA A 60 -11.85 -14.12 0.11
C ALA A 60 -12.85 -15.10 -0.52
N ARG A 61 -12.99 -15.11 -1.85
CA ARG A 61 -13.82 -16.11 -2.55
C ARG A 61 -13.26 -17.52 -2.48
N THR A 62 -11.94 -17.68 -2.55
CA THR A 62 -11.29 -19.00 -2.53
C THR A 62 -11.38 -19.68 -1.17
N TYR A 63 -11.32 -18.90 -0.08
CA TYR A 63 -11.24 -19.39 1.29
C TYR A 63 -12.52 -19.13 2.12
N ALA A 64 -13.62 -18.73 1.47
CA ALA A 64 -14.92 -18.52 2.12
C ALA A 64 -15.49 -19.80 2.75
#